data_AF-A0A9P1AH86-F1
#
_entry.id   AF-A0A9P1AH86-F1
#
_cell.length_a   1.000
_cell.length_b   1.000
_cell.length_c   1.000
_cell.angle_alpha   90.00
_cell.angle_beta   90.00
_cell.angle_gamma   90.00
#
_symmetry.space_group_name_H-M   'P 1'
#
loop_
_entity.id
_entity.type
_entity.pdbx_description
1 polymer ?
#
loop_
_entity_poly.entity_id
_entity_poly.type
_entity_poly.pdbx_seq_one_letter_code
_entity_poly.pdbx_strand_id
1 'polypeptide(L)'
;MSGRIRIRIGTAKKLIAKRLAHTLPTKNEIKSFNIDEIVTLLEDLAGDVESLTKQVVTLERCEQEWRHLEQVNPDEVAERERYVAKYQDFVPFIAEGRQRVVLIKELYTVGHERLTEMYKQVRAMV
;
A
#
# COMPACT_ATOMS: atom_id res chain seq x y z
N MET A 1 22.80 2.72 16.03
CA MET A 1 21.40 3.05 16.40
C MET A 1 20.38 2.49 15.40
N SER A 2 20.83 2.09 14.21
CA SER A 2 20.01 1.51 13.13
C SER A 2 19.36 0.15 13.41
N GLY A 3 19.70 -0.56 14.50
CA GLY A 3 19.09 -1.87 14.83
C GLY A 3 17.56 -1.86 14.85
N ARG A 4 16.96 -0.84 15.49
CA ARG A 4 15.49 -0.66 15.54
C ARG A 4 14.90 -0.27 14.19
N ILE A 5 15.61 0.55 13.41
CA ILE A 5 15.21 0.98 12.06
C ILE A 5 15.12 -0.24 11.14
N ARG A 6 16.13 -1.12 11.16
CA ARG A 6 16.17 -2.35 10.35
C ARG A 6 15.00 -3.30 10.60
N ILE A 7 14.60 -3.47 11.86
CA ILE A 7 13.44 -4.31 12.23
C ILE A 7 12.14 -3.71 11.67
N ARG A 8 11.98 -2.39 11.80
CA ARG A 8 10.81 -1.66 11.26
C ARG A 8 10.74 -1.76 9.74
N ILE A 9 11.86 -1.58 9.05
CA ILE A 9 11.96 -1.75 7.59
C ILE A 9 11.56 -3.17 7.18
N GLY A 10 12.15 -4.19 7.81
CA GLY A 10 11.84 -5.58 7.49
C GLY A 10 10.36 -5.91 7.66
N THR A 11 9.74 -5.42 8.73
CA THR A 11 8.30 -5.62 9.00
C THR A 11 7.43 -4.90 7.96
N ALA A 12 7.69 -3.61 7.72
CA ALA A 12 6.90 -2.82 6.79
C ALA A 12 7.03 -3.33 5.35
N LYS A 13 8.25 -3.68 4.91
CA LYS A 13 8.52 -4.27 3.60
C LYS A 13 7.74 -5.58 3.40
N LYS A 14 7.74 -6.47 4.40
CA LYS A 14 6.98 -7.73 4.35
C LYS A 14 5.47 -7.48 4.19
N LEU A 15 4.93 -6.51 4.93
CA LEU A 15 3.51 -6.18 4.88
C LEU A 15 3.12 -5.53 3.53
N ILE A 16 3.95 -4.64 2.99
CA ILE A 16 3.77 -4.06 1.65
C ILE A 16 3.80 -5.16 0.59
N ALA A 17 4.83 -6.02 0.61
CA ALA A 17 4.96 -7.11 -0.36
C ALA A 17 3.74 -8.04 -0.36
N LYS A 18 3.19 -8.35 0.83
CA LYS A 18 1.95 -9.13 0.94
C LYS A 18 0.80 -8.44 0.20
N ARG A 19 0.62 -7.12 0.37
CA ARG A 19 -0.45 -6.36 -0.30
C ARG A 19 -0.24 -6.18 -1.80
N LEU A 20 1.01 -6.06 -2.24
CA LEU A 20 1.36 -6.00 -3.66
C LEU A 20 1.11 -7.34 -4.38
N ALA A 21 1.28 -8.46 -3.68
CA ALA A 21 1.02 -9.79 -4.22
C ALA A 21 -0.47 -10.15 -4.34
N HIS A 22 -1.36 -9.45 -3.64
CA HIS A 22 -2.80 -9.66 -3.80
C HIS A 22 -3.26 -9.19 -5.19
N THR A 23 -4.11 -9.96 -5.86
CA THR A 23 -4.69 -9.53 -7.14
C THR A 23 -5.87 -8.60 -6.88
N LEU A 24 -5.91 -7.45 -7.55
CA LEU A 24 -7.08 -6.57 -7.53
C LEU A 24 -7.95 -6.83 -8.76
N PRO A 25 -9.28 -6.67 -8.65
CA PRO A 25 -10.13 -6.72 -9.82
C PRO A 25 -9.81 -5.55 -10.76
N THR A 26 -10.00 -5.79 -12.05
CA THR A 26 -9.97 -4.77 -13.08
C THR A 26 -11.24 -3.92 -13.04
N LYS A 27 -11.15 -2.69 -13.59
CA LYS A 27 -12.30 -1.79 -13.73
C LYS A 27 -13.48 -2.44 -14.50
N ASN A 28 -13.21 -3.40 -15.39
CA ASN A 28 -14.23 -4.10 -16.15
C ASN A 28 -14.91 -5.20 -15.33
N GLU A 29 -14.17 -5.94 -14.52
CA GLU A 29 -14.73 -6.95 -13.61
C GLU A 29 -15.71 -6.31 -12.62
N ILE A 30 -15.37 -5.14 -12.06
CA ILE A 30 -16.23 -4.39 -11.13
C ILE A 30 -17.61 -4.08 -11.74
N LYS A 31 -17.71 -3.85 -13.05
CA LYS A 31 -19.01 -3.55 -13.70
C LYS A 31 -19.97 -4.74 -13.66
N SER A 32 -19.43 -5.96 -13.65
CA SER A 32 -20.22 -7.20 -13.60
C SER A 32 -20.67 -7.59 -12.19
N PHE A 33 -20.10 -6.96 -11.16
CA PHE A 33 -20.41 -7.29 -9.79
C PHE A 33 -21.84 -6.88 -9.40
N ASN A 34 -22.44 -7.69 -8.54
CA ASN A 34 -23.69 -7.37 -7.86
C ASN A 34 -23.45 -6.41 -6.67
N ILE A 35 -24.53 -6.00 -5.99
CA ILE A 35 -24.45 -5.01 -4.89
C ILE A 35 -23.56 -5.53 -3.75
N ASP A 36 -23.79 -6.77 -3.31
CA ASP A 36 -23.07 -7.36 -2.18
C ASP A 36 -21.58 -7.51 -2.50
N GLU A 37 -21.25 -7.97 -3.71
CA GLU A 37 -19.88 -8.07 -4.20
C GLU A 37 -19.15 -6.71 -4.23
N ILE A 38 -19.84 -5.65 -4.65
CA ILE A 38 -19.27 -4.29 -4.65
C ILE A 38 -19.08 -3.78 -3.22
N VAL A 39 -20.03 -4.00 -2.32
CA VAL A 39 -19.90 -3.57 -0.92
C VAL A 39 -18.71 -4.25 -0.27
N THR A 40 -18.58 -5.57 -0.38
CA THR A 40 -17.42 -6.31 0.13
C THR A 40 -16.11 -5.82 -0.50
N LEU A 41 -16.09 -5.60 -1.82
CA LEU A 41 -14.92 -5.04 -2.49
C LEU A 41 -14.53 -3.68 -1.90
N LEU A 42 -15.49 -2.77 -1.69
CA LEU A 42 -15.19 -1.43 -1.17
C LEU A 42 -14.62 -1.48 0.26
N GLU A 43 -15.14 -2.36 1.11
CA GLU A 43 -14.63 -2.60 2.47
C GLU A 43 -13.19 -3.12 2.43
N ASP A 44 -12.91 -4.12 1.57
CA ASP A 44 -11.58 -4.68 1.38
C ASP A 44 -10.59 -3.64 0.86
N LEU A 45 -10.97 -2.87 -0.17
CA LEU A 45 -10.14 -1.81 -0.73
C LEU A 45 -9.84 -0.72 0.30
N ALA A 46 -10.83 -0.33 1.12
CA ALA A 46 -10.63 0.66 2.18
C ALA A 46 -9.61 0.18 3.23
N GLY A 47 -9.75 -1.07 3.69
CA GLY A 47 -8.81 -1.68 4.63
C GLY A 47 -7.40 -1.82 4.06
N ASP A 48 -7.30 -2.16 2.78
CA ASP A 48 -6.02 -2.25 2.08
C ASP A 48 -5.35 -0.88 1.89
N VAL A 49 -6.08 0.19 1.56
CA VAL A 49 -5.54 1.55 1.49
C VAL A 49 -4.96 1.97 2.84
N GLU A 50 -5.72 1.81 3.92
CA GLU A 50 -5.29 2.23 5.25
C GLU A 50 -4.02 1.47 5.66
N SER A 51 -4.07 0.13 5.54
CA SER A 51 -2.96 -0.75 5.90
C SER A 51 -1.71 -0.40 5.09
N LEU A 52 -1.83 -0.27 3.78
CA LEU A 52 -0.70 -0.03 2.89
C LEU A 52 -0.11 1.38 3.08
N THR A 53 -0.96 2.39 3.22
CA THR A 53 -0.53 3.78 3.49
C THR A 53 0.29 3.85 4.77
N LYS A 54 -0.17 3.18 5.84
CA LYS A 54 0.57 3.12 7.13
C LYS A 54 1.96 2.52 6.97
N GLN A 55 2.11 1.46 6.18
CA GLN A 55 3.42 0.82 5.99
C GLN A 55 4.34 1.66 5.11
N VAL A 56 3.81 2.30 4.06
CA VAL A 56 4.56 3.21 3.19
C VAL A 56 5.12 4.38 4.01
N VAL A 57 4.28 5.04 4.82
CA VAL A 57 4.70 6.13 5.72
C VAL A 57 5.75 5.63 6.73
N THR A 58 5.61 4.39 7.21
CA THR A 58 6.60 3.80 8.11
C THR A 58 7.96 3.63 7.42
N LEU A 59 8.00 3.15 6.17
CA LEU A 59 9.24 3.02 5.40
C LEU A 59 9.86 4.38 5.09
N GLU A 60 9.07 5.38 4.71
CA GLU A 60 9.55 6.75 4.46
C GLU A 60 10.20 7.35 5.69
N ARG A 61 9.57 7.17 6.85
CA ARG A 61 10.13 7.64 8.11
C ARG A 61 11.43 6.89 8.46
N CYS A 62 11.49 5.58 8.21
CA CYS A 62 12.72 4.81 8.43
C CYS A 62 13.85 5.26 7.48
N GLU A 63 13.52 5.57 6.23
CA GLU A 63 14.47 6.13 5.26
C GLU A 63 15.03 7.46 5.75
N GLN A 64 14.17 8.39 6.15
CA GLN A 64 14.57 9.69 6.68
C GLN A 64 15.41 9.55 7.96
N GLU A 65 14.98 8.70 8.89
CA GLU A 65 15.72 8.42 10.13
C GLU A 65 17.12 7.85 9.83
N TRP A 66 17.25 6.92 8.88
CA TRP A 66 18.56 6.35 8.53
C TRP A 66 19.46 7.35 7.79
N ARG A 67 18.91 8.13 6.86
CA ARG A 67 19.64 9.22 6.19
C ARG A 67 20.17 10.23 7.19
N HIS A 68 19.39 10.56 8.21
CA HIS A 68 19.87 11.43 9.28
C HIS A 68 21.01 10.77 10.09
N LEU A 69 20.91 9.47 10.37
CA LEU A 69 21.99 8.73 11.02
C LEU A 69 23.30 8.72 10.20
N GLU A 70 23.21 8.61 8.88
CA GLU A 70 24.38 8.70 7.99
C GLU A 70 25.10 10.05 8.08
N GLN A 71 24.35 11.14 8.28
CA GLN A 71 24.93 12.49 8.42
C GLN A 71 25.68 12.69 9.74
N VAL A 72 25.22 12.04 10.81
CA VAL A 72 25.81 12.20 12.16
C VAL A 72 26.82 11.11 12.49
N ASN A 73 26.77 9.97 11.80
CA ASN A 73 27.67 8.83 11.99
C ASN A 73 28.02 8.17 10.64
N PRO A 74 29.22 8.41 10.09
CA PRO A 74 29.66 7.82 8.83
C PRO A 74 29.64 6.28 8.80
N ASP A 75 29.80 5.60 9.94
CA ASP A 75 29.75 4.13 10.02
C ASP A 75 28.35 3.57 9.62
N GLU A 76 27.31 4.38 9.77
CA GLU A 76 25.94 3.98 9.39
C GLU A 76 25.77 3.92 7.86
N VAL A 77 26.64 4.55 7.07
CA VAL A 77 26.69 4.40 5.60
C VAL A 77 27.06 2.97 5.25
N ALA A 78 28.18 2.47 5.80
CA ALA A 78 28.63 1.09 5.60
C ALA A 78 27.59 0.08 6.13
N GLU A 79 26.92 0.40 7.24
CA GLU A 79 25.85 -0.45 7.78
C GLU A 79 24.63 -0.53 6.84
N ARG A 80 24.25 0.59 6.22
CA ARG A 80 23.17 0.61 5.24
C ARG A 80 23.54 -0.16 3.98
N GLU A 81 24.75 0.01 3.47
CA GLU A 81 25.23 -0.76 2.32
C GLU A 81 25.19 -2.26 2.61
N ARG A 82 25.67 -2.69 3.78
CA ARG A 82 25.57 -4.09 4.24
C ARG A 82 24.12 -4.57 4.33
N TYR A 83 23.22 -3.73 4.83
CA TYR A 83 21.80 -4.05 4.91
C TYR A 83 21.18 -4.23 3.52
N VAL A 84 21.41 -3.28 2.61
CA VAL A 84 20.88 -3.32 1.23
C VAL A 84 21.43 -4.53 0.49
N ALA A 85 22.73 -4.83 0.62
CA ALA A 85 23.33 -6.01 0.00
C ALA A 85 22.70 -7.33 0.50
N LYS A 86 22.34 -7.40 1.78
CA LYS A 86 21.80 -8.62 2.40
C LYS A 86 20.28 -8.77 2.25
N TYR A 87 19.54 -7.66 2.32
CA TYR A 87 18.08 -7.65 2.45
C TYR A 87 17.36 -6.95 1.29
N GLN A 88 18.12 -6.54 0.26
CA GLN A 88 17.69 -5.73 -0.88
C GLN A 88 17.25 -4.32 -0.48
N ASP A 89 17.44 -3.37 -1.40
CA ASP A 89 16.97 -2.00 -1.21
C ASP A 89 15.45 -1.96 -0.96
N PHE A 90 15.05 -1.18 0.04
CA PHE A 90 13.67 -1.00 0.46
C PHE A 90 13.06 0.29 -0.09
N VAL A 91 13.87 1.21 -0.63
CA VAL A 91 13.36 2.46 -1.23
C VAL A 91 12.40 2.21 -2.40
N PRO A 92 12.63 1.23 -3.30
CA PRO A 92 11.66 0.91 -4.36
C PRO A 92 10.27 0.51 -3.83
N PHE A 93 10.20 -0.16 -2.68
CA PHE A 93 8.93 -0.58 -2.06
C PHE A 93 8.06 0.61 -1.62
N ILE A 94 8.67 1.78 -1.36
CA ILE A 94 7.93 3.02 -1.08
C ILE A 94 7.18 3.46 -2.34
N ALA A 95 7.87 3.51 -3.48
CA ALA A 95 7.28 3.92 -4.75
C ALA A 95 6.18 2.95 -5.20
N GLU A 96 6.46 1.64 -5.16
CA GLU A 96 5.47 0.59 -5.49
C GLU A 96 4.25 0.66 -4.57
N GLY A 97 4.47 0.81 -3.26
CA GLY A 97 3.39 0.96 -2.29
C GLY A 97 2.52 2.19 -2.57
N ARG A 98 3.12 3.34 -2.90
CA ARG A 98 2.39 4.56 -3.28
C ARG A 98 1.56 4.36 -4.55
N GLN A 99 2.14 3.78 -5.60
CA GLN A 99 1.44 3.50 -6.85
C GLN A 99 0.25 2.57 -6.61
N ARG A 100 0.44 1.56 -5.76
CA ARG A 100 -0.64 0.65 -5.39
C ARG A 100 -1.75 1.34 -4.60
N VAL A 101 -1.44 2.25 -3.69
CA VAL A 101 -2.46 3.06 -2.99
C VAL A 101 -3.28 3.88 -4.00
N VAL A 102 -2.65 4.49 -5.00
CA VAL A 102 -3.36 5.23 -6.06
C VAL A 102 -4.31 4.31 -6.82
N LEU A 103 -3.82 3.13 -7.25
CA LEU A 103 -4.64 2.15 -7.96
C LEU A 103 -5.86 1.71 -7.12
N ILE A 104 -5.67 1.40 -5.84
CA ILE A 104 -6.76 0.97 -4.96
C ILE A 104 -7.80 2.09 -4.83
N LYS A 105 -7.37 3.35 -4.68
CA LYS A 105 -8.29 4.51 -4.62
C LYS A 105 -9.09 4.67 -5.92
N GLU A 106 -8.47 4.46 -7.07
CA GLU A 106 -9.20 4.49 -8.35
C GLU A 106 -10.26 3.40 -8.43
N LEU A 107 -9.94 2.17 -8.01
CA LEU A 107 -10.90 1.08 -8.00
C LEU A 107 -12.04 1.33 -7.01
N TYR A 108 -11.74 1.95 -5.87
CA TYR A 108 -12.73 2.35 -4.89
C TYR A 108 -13.71 3.36 -5.50
N THR A 109 -13.22 4.37 -6.22
CA THR A 109 -14.08 5.33 -6.94
C THR A 109 -14.98 4.62 -7.95
N VAL A 110 -14.42 3.73 -8.77
CA VAL A 110 -15.20 2.96 -9.77
C VAL A 110 -16.27 2.09 -9.11
N GLY A 111 -15.92 1.40 -8.02
CA GLY A 111 -16.89 0.59 -7.26
C GLY A 111 -18.01 1.43 -6.65
N HIS A 112 -17.68 2.59 -6.09
CA HIS A 112 -18.67 3.50 -5.50
C HIS A 112 -19.62 4.10 -6.55
N GLU A 113 -19.10 4.48 -7.71
CA GLU A 113 -19.90 4.93 -8.86
C GLU A 113 -20.87 3.84 -9.30
N ARG A 114 -20.37 2.61 -9.47
CA ARG A 114 -21.19 1.45 -9.86
C ARG A 114 -22.30 1.17 -8.83
N LEU A 115 -21.97 1.16 -7.54
CA LEU A 115 -22.95 0.98 -6.47
C LEU A 115 -24.05 2.04 -6.52
N THR A 116 -23.66 3.30 -6.74
CA THR A 116 -24.58 4.44 -6.87
C THR A 116 -25.53 4.27 -8.06
N GLU A 117 -25.03 3.82 -9.21
CA GLU A 117 -25.84 3.53 -10.40
C GLU A 117 -26.89 2.44 -10.12
N MET A 118 -26.47 1.36 -9.47
CA MET A 118 -27.36 0.24 -9.15
C MET A 118 -28.50 0.66 -8.22
N TYR A 119 -28.21 1.46 -7.18
CA TYR A 119 -29.26 2.00 -6.31
C TYR A 119 -30.24 2.93 -7.04
N LYS A 120 -29.76 3.73 -8.00
CA LYS A 120 -30.65 4.57 -8.83
C LYS A 120 -31.58 3.72 -9.69
N GLN A 121 -31.07 2.63 -10.27
CA GLN A 121 -31.86 1.70 -11.08
C GLN A 121 -32.95 1.01 -10.24
N VAL A 122 -32.61 0.50 -9.06
CA VAL A 122 -33.57 -0.12 -8.13
C VAL A 122 -34.67 0.88 -7.75
N ARG A 123 -34.30 2.14 -7.43
CA ARG A 123 -35.28 3.18 -7.05
C ARG A 123 -36.19 3.60 -8.20
N ALA A 124 -35.74 3.51 -9.45
CA ALA A 124 -36.56 3.84 -10.62
C ALA A 124 -37.57 2.74 -10.99
N MET A 125 -37.42 1.53 -10.43
CA MET A 125 -38.30 0.38 -10.65
C MET A 125 -39.38 0.21 -9.57
N VAL A 126 -39.37 1.05 -8.53
CA VAL A 126 -40.35 1.11 -7.44
C VAL A 126 -41.20 2.36 -7.61
#